data_AF-V5SDM1-F1
#
_entry.id   AF-V5SDM1-F1
#
_cell.length_a   1.000
_cell.length_b   1.000
_cell.length_c   1.000
_cell.angle_alpha   90.00
_cell.angle_beta   90.00
_cell.angle_gamma   90.00
#
_symmetry.space_group_name_H-M   'P 1'
#
loop_
_entity.id
_entity.type
_entity.pdbx_description
1 polymer ?
#
loop_
_entity_poly.entity_id
_entity_poly.type
_entity_poly.pdbx_seq_one_letter_code
_entity_poly.pdbx_strand_id
1 'polypeptide(L)'
;MTNSTDANAEIEALKREVAELSGLALATGVLLTQLLQSNLKRELNPWNAATKMLTDARTAIQGFSPETSGERDPAMKQRALDALEQYEQQLRTVLPV
;
A
#
# COMPACT_ATOMS: atom_id res chain seq x y z
N MET A 1 -37.03 10.33 12.82
CA MET A 1 -36.03 9.56 13.60
C MET A 1 -35.56 8.30 12.88
N THR A 2 -36.33 7.73 11.95
CA THR A 2 -35.96 6.58 11.09
C THR A 2 -34.70 6.82 10.24
N ASN A 3 -34.56 7.99 9.61
CA ASN A 3 -33.39 8.29 8.76
C ASN A 3 -32.03 8.24 9.48
N SER A 4 -31.97 8.52 10.80
CA SER A 4 -30.72 8.41 11.57
C SER A 4 -30.37 6.97 11.93
N THR A 5 -31.36 6.09 12.06
CA THR A 5 -31.15 4.68 12.39
C THR A 5 -30.60 3.93 11.18
N ASP A 6 -31.11 4.23 9.98
CA ASP A 6 -30.62 3.67 8.72
C ASP A 6 -29.22 4.18 8.36
N ALA A 7 -28.96 5.48 8.55
CA ALA A 7 -27.62 6.05 8.33
C ALA A 7 -26.56 5.44 9.26
N ASN A 8 -26.90 5.18 10.54
CA ASN A 8 -25.98 4.51 11.46
C ASN A 8 -25.73 3.05 11.06
N ALA A 9 -26.74 2.34 10.57
CA ALA A 9 -26.56 0.97 10.08
C ALA A 9 -25.63 0.92 8.85
N GLU A 10 -25.78 1.87 7.93
CA GLU A 10 -24.93 2.01 6.76
C GLU A 10 -23.48 2.40 7.12
N ILE A 11 -23.30 3.28 8.11
CA ILE A 11 -21.97 3.61 8.65
C ILE A 11 -21.28 2.37 9.23
N GLU A 12 -22.00 1.55 10.00
CA GLU A 12 -21.43 0.32 10.57
C GLU A 12 -21.11 -0.73 9.50
N ALA A 13 -21.92 -0.82 8.43
CA ALA A 13 -21.60 -1.65 7.27
C ALA A 13 -20.31 -1.16 6.57
N LEU A 14 -20.21 0.15 6.29
CA LEU A 14 -19.03 0.75 5.68
C LEU A 14 -17.76 0.58 6.54
N LYS A 15 -17.87 0.69 7.87
CA LYS A 15 -16.73 0.43 8.77
C LYS A 15 -16.25 -1.02 8.70
N ARG A 16 -17.17 -1.99 8.59
CA ARG A 16 -16.81 -3.41 8.42
C ARG A 16 -16.10 -3.64 7.10
N GLU A 17 -16.63 -3.10 6.00
CA GLU A 17 -15.98 -3.21 4.69
C GLU A 17 -14.58 -2.57 4.70
N VAL A 18 -14.43 -1.39 5.32
CA VAL A 18 -13.12 -0.75 5.46
C VAL A 18 -12.16 -1.61 6.28
N ALA A 19 -12.62 -2.24 7.37
CA ALA A 19 -11.79 -3.13 8.17
C ALA A 19 -11.35 -4.38 7.37
N GLU A 20 -12.25 -4.96 6.58
CA GLU A 20 -11.95 -6.10 5.71
C GLU A 20 -10.94 -5.73 4.61
N LEU A 21 -11.17 -4.62 3.91
CA LEU A 21 -10.27 -4.09 2.89
C LEU A 21 -8.89 -3.75 3.47
N SER A 22 -8.84 -3.18 4.67
CA SER A 22 -7.59 -2.88 5.38
C SER A 22 -6.82 -4.17 5.73
N GLY A 23 -7.53 -5.22 6.17
CA GLY A 23 -6.95 -6.52 6.45
C GLY A 23 -6.38 -7.19 5.19
N LEU A 24 -7.11 -7.14 4.07
CA LEU A 24 -6.65 -7.66 2.79
C LEU A 24 -5.43 -6.90 2.25
N ALA A 25 -5.42 -5.57 2.37
CA ALA A 25 -4.30 -4.74 1.99
C ALA A 25 -3.04 -5.07 2.82
N LEU A 26 -3.18 -5.26 4.13
CA LEU A 26 -2.09 -5.68 5.01
C LEU A 26 -1.53 -7.05 4.60
N ALA A 27 -2.39 -8.06 4.42
CA ALA A 27 -1.97 -9.40 4.03
C ALA A 27 -1.24 -9.41 2.68
N THR A 28 -1.77 -8.65 1.70
CA THR A 28 -1.15 -8.49 0.39
C THR A 28 0.21 -7.80 0.48
N GLY A 29 0.32 -6.75 1.30
CA GLY A 29 1.58 -6.07 1.57
C GLY A 29 2.65 -7.02 2.09
N VAL A 30 2.33 -7.81 3.11
CA VAL A 30 3.24 -8.81 3.68
C VAL A 30 3.70 -9.83 2.62
N LEU A 31 2.77 -10.38 1.83
CA LEU A 31 3.10 -11.34 0.77
C LEU A 31 4.01 -10.74 -0.30
N LEU A 32 3.71 -9.52 -0.76
CA LEU A 32 4.52 -8.84 -1.77
C LEU A 32 5.93 -8.56 -1.26
N THR A 33 6.10 -8.14 0.00
CA THR A 33 7.42 -7.95 0.60
C THR A 33 8.20 -9.26 0.68
N GLN A 34 7.56 -10.37 1.08
CA GLN A 34 8.22 -11.68 1.12
C GLN A 34 8.62 -12.17 -0.27
N LEU A 35 7.77 -12.00 -1.27
CA LEU A 35 8.08 -12.33 -2.67
C LEU A 35 9.23 -11.47 -3.21
N LEU A 36 9.23 -10.17 -2.88
CA LEU A 36 10.29 -9.25 -3.23
C LEU A 36 11.63 -9.71 -2.63
N GLN A 37 11.66 -9.99 -1.32
CA GLN A 37 12.84 -10.50 -0.65
C GLN A 37 13.33 -11.82 -1.26
N SER A 38 12.41 -12.74 -1.59
CA SER A 38 12.73 -14.02 -2.23
C SER A 38 13.38 -13.82 -3.61
N ASN A 39 12.84 -12.90 -4.43
CA ASN A 39 13.42 -12.58 -5.74
C ASN A 39 14.77 -11.87 -5.61
N LEU A 40 14.89 -10.88 -4.73
CA LEU A 40 16.12 -10.12 -4.54
C LEU A 40 17.28 -10.99 -4.04
N LYS A 41 17.01 -12.02 -3.22
CA LYS A 41 18.04 -13.01 -2.81
C LYS A 41 18.63 -13.81 -3.98
N ARG A 42 17.94 -13.87 -5.12
CA ARG A 42 18.40 -14.58 -6.32
C ARG A 42 19.16 -13.67 -7.28
N GLU A 43 19.11 -12.35 -7.07
CA GLU A 43 19.83 -11.37 -7.87
C GLU A 43 21.30 -11.29 -7.46
N LEU A 44 22.18 -11.11 -8.45
CA LEU A 44 23.62 -10.87 -8.24
C LEU A 44 23.87 -9.56 -7.48
N ASN A 45 22.99 -8.57 -7.65
CA ASN A 45 23.00 -7.32 -6.90
C ASN A 45 21.58 -6.99 -6.38
N PRO A 46 21.23 -7.50 -5.20
CA PRO A 46 19.90 -7.32 -4.59
C PRO A 46 19.55 -5.84 -4.37
N TRP A 47 20.54 -5.01 -4.02
CA TRP A 47 20.33 -3.60 -3.75
C TRP A 47 19.99 -2.79 -4.99
N ASN A 48 20.66 -3.06 -6.11
CA ASN A 48 20.38 -2.37 -7.36
C ASN A 48 18.96 -2.70 -7.86
N ALA A 49 18.57 -3.97 -7.79
CA ALA A 49 17.22 -4.40 -8.16
C ALA A 49 16.14 -3.78 -7.25
N ALA A 50 16.37 -3.78 -5.93
CA ALA A 50 15.47 -3.16 -4.96
C ALA A 50 15.28 -1.66 -5.22
N THR A 51 16.37 -0.93 -5.45
CA THR A 51 16.36 0.52 -5.70
C THR A 51 15.56 0.86 -6.96
N LYS A 52 15.78 0.10 -8.04
CA LYS A 52 15.03 0.28 -9.29
C LYS A 52 13.53 0.06 -9.06
N MET A 53 13.15 -1.03 -8.40
CA MET A 53 11.75 -1.35 -8.14
C MET A 53 11.06 -0.29 -7.27
N LEU A 54 11.72 0.21 -6.21
CA LEU A 54 11.19 1.28 -5.38
C LEU A 54 10.99 2.58 -6.19
N THR A 55 11.92 2.87 -7.12
CA THR A 55 11.83 4.03 -8.01
C THR A 55 10.65 3.91 -8.99
N ASP A 56 10.47 2.72 -9.59
CA ASP A 56 9.38 2.44 -10.50
C ASP A 56 8.02 2.54 -9.77
N ALA A 57 7.93 1.98 -8.56
CA ALA A 57 6.73 2.06 -7.72
C ALA A 57 6.39 3.51 -7.33
N ARG A 58 7.39 4.30 -6.92
CA ARG A 58 7.20 5.74 -6.61
C ARG A 58 6.66 6.50 -7.82
N THR A 59 7.22 6.24 -9.00
CA THR A 59 6.79 6.87 -10.25
C THR A 59 5.34 6.50 -10.60
N ALA A 60 4.98 5.22 -10.46
CA ALA A 60 3.61 4.75 -10.69
C ALA A 60 2.60 5.39 -9.72
N ILE A 61 2.94 5.50 -8.42
CA ILE A 61 2.07 6.15 -7.42
C ILE A 61 1.87 7.63 -7.73
N GLN A 62 2.95 8.34 -8.12
CA GLN A 62 2.88 9.74 -8.49
C GLN A 62 2.08 9.98 -9.78
N GLY A 63 2.19 9.07 -10.75
CA GLY A 63 1.44 9.12 -12.01
C GLY A 63 0.00 8.62 -11.90
N PHE A 64 -0.39 8.01 -10.78
CA PHE A 64 -1.74 7.51 -10.60
C PHE A 64 -2.74 8.68 -10.51
N SER A 65 -3.77 8.68 -11.35
CA SER A 65 -4.83 9.70 -11.33
C SER A 65 -6.18 8.99 -11.50
N PRO A 66 -6.91 8.70 -10.41
CA PRO A 66 -8.20 8.02 -10.52
C PRO A 66 -9.24 8.94 -11.17
N GLU A 67 -10.05 8.43 -12.10
CA GLU A 67 -11.10 9.21 -12.78
C GLU A 67 -12.20 9.73 -11.82
N THR A 68 -12.28 9.18 -10.61
CA THR A 68 -13.26 9.51 -9.56
C THR A 68 -12.72 10.44 -8.47
N SER A 69 -11.53 11.03 -8.67
CA SER A 69 -10.76 11.71 -7.63
C SER A 69 -11.27 13.12 -7.30
N GLY A 70 -12.12 13.22 -6.27
CA GLY A 70 -12.36 14.47 -5.54
C GLY A 70 -11.24 14.79 -4.54
N GLU A 71 -11.53 15.58 -3.49
CA GLU A 71 -10.59 16.05 -2.44
C GLU A 71 -9.78 14.95 -1.71
N ARG A 72 -10.09 13.66 -1.89
CA ARG A 72 -9.39 12.52 -1.26
C ARG A 72 -8.09 12.10 -1.98
N ASP A 73 -7.81 12.62 -3.17
CA ASP A 73 -6.65 12.26 -3.98
C ASP A 73 -5.29 12.52 -3.29
N PRO A 74 -5.05 13.69 -2.66
CA PRO A 74 -3.75 13.97 -2.05
C PRO A 74 -3.47 13.06 -0.85
N ALA A 75 -4.49 12.79 -0.04
CA ALA A 75 -4.35 11.93 1.15
C ALA A 75 -4.20 10.45 0.80
N MET A 76 -4.75 9.99 -0.33
CA MET A 76 -4.55 8.62 -0.81
C MET A 76 -3.13 8.44 -1.37
N LYS A 77 -2.68 9.36 -2.22
CA LYS A 77 -1.31 9.34 -2.76
C LYS A 77 -0.26 9.41 -1.67
N GLN A 78 -0.45 10.31 -0.70
CA GLN A 78 0.47 10.42 0.43
C GLN A 78 0.56 9.11 1.22
N ARG A 79 -0.57 8.49 1.55
CA ARG A 79 -0.59 7.19 2.25
C ARG A 79 0.14 6.09 1.46
N ALA A 80 0.02 6.06 0.15
CA ALA A 80 0.73 5.10 -0.70
C ALA A 80 2.25 5.36 -0.68
N LEU A 81 2.69 6.62 -0.69
CA LEU A 81 4.10 6.99 -0.57
C LEU A 81 4.67 6.63 0.80
N ASP A 82 3.92 6.86 1.87
CA ASP A 82 4.33 6.50 3.24
C ASP A 82 4.49 4.97 3.38
N ALA A 83 3.59 4.19 2.78
CA ALA A 83 3.70 2.74 2.75
C ALA A 83 4.94 2.26 1.96
N LEU A 84 5.26 2.93 0.84
CA LEU A 84 6.46 2.63 0.07
C LEU A 84 7.74 2.86 0.88
N GLU A 85 7.79 3.93 1.67
CA GLU A 85 8.93 4.22 2.55
C GLU A 85 9.07 3.18 3.67
N GLN A 86 7.96 2.70 4.24
CA GLN A 86 7.99 1.59 5.19
C GLN A 86 8.56 0.31 4.56
N TYR A 87 8.17 -0.01 3.32
CA TYR A 87 8.73 -1.17 2.61
C TYR A 87 10.23 -1.01 2.32
N GLU A 88 10.68 0.18 1.95
CA GLU A 88 12.10 0.46 1.79
C GLU A 88 12.87 0.19 3.09
N GLN A 89 12.38 0.69 4.23
CA GLN A 89 13.00 0.44 5.53
C GLN A 89 13.06 -1.06 5.87
N GLN A 90 11.97 -1.79 5.61
CA GLN A 90 11.95 -3.25 5.81
C GLN A 90 12.90 -4.00 4.87
N LEU A 91 13.11 -3.53 3.64
CA LEU A 91 14.09 -4.15 2.75
C LEU A 91 15.51 -3.96 3.29
N ARG A 92 15.82 -2.79 3.85
CA ARG A 92 17.13 -2.50 4.44
C ARG A 92 17.48 -3.40 5.62
N THR A 93 16.50 -3.91 6.36
CA THR A 93 16.76 -4.80 7.51
C THR A 93 16.99 -6.25 7.11
N VAL A 94 16.65 -6.63 5.87
CA VAL A 94 16.65 -8.05 5.44
C VAL A 94 17.60 -8.33 4.28
N LEU A 95 17.92 -7.32 3.45
CA LEU A 95 18.91 -7.48 2.38
C LEU A 95 20.34 -7.48 2.96
N PRO A 96 21.20 -8.42 2.55
CA PRO A 96 22.60 -8.44 2.97
C PRO A 96 23.34 -7.21 2.43
N VAL A 97 24.25 -6.67 3.23
CA VAL A 97 25.13 -5.55 2.87
C VAL A 97 26.19 -6.00 1.88
#